data_AF-A0A6J2G961-F1
#
_entry.id   AF-A0A6J2G961-F1
#
_cell.length_a   1.000
_cell.length_b   1.000
_cell.length_c   1.000
_cell.angle_alpha   90.00
_cell.angle_beta   90.00
_cell.angle_gamma   90.00
#
_symmetry.space_group_name_H-M   'P 1'
#
loop_
_entity.id
_entity.type
_entity.pdbx_description
1 polymer ?
#
loop_
_entity_poly.entity_id
_entity_poly.type
_entity_poly.pdbx_seq_one_letter_code
_entity_poly.pdbx_strand_id
1 'polypeptide(L)'
;MAAKRRGAGAPPGAKRGKREARAELCAALGDAALRERAGAAWARGERLQHEAAALEPAPFRHAVIPGFLAGAAFAEALRDELLGLGFRGRHNDLLSLRQSEELGASPEPHIAALRNALCEEFRPWLSAVTQIELEPTIDISCAKYEYTDVLLCHDDELEGRRIAFILYLVPAWESSDGGTLDLFSTDEHLQPQHITKSLVPSWNTLVFFEVSPVSFHQVSEVVSRKCRLSVSGWFHGPAVPRPTRHAEAPLPRSPHIPYDHEILYEWINPVYLDMDSQAQIQEEFEERSEILLKDFLKKEKYQLLCEALENKEIQWSSRGPANKRLYEAAEEVSLPDTLKKFLQLLRSEALFLLLSNFTGLKLHFLAPSDEDEDAGEGRAADTAGHRSPKPEQEEAEQHAEGNPCEPEQPDSSGEAQDGETRSSSGAPVCAGELRRWTHGHYTLVHDTQATEFALDLLFFCGCEDWDPEYGGFTSYIAKGEDEELLTVNPEDNCLALVYRDKETMKFVKYINHRSLARLNKHPNRTGFWDFSFVYYE
;
A
#
# COMPACT_ATOMS: atom_id res chain seq x y z
N MET A 1 -58.14 -56.54 39.31
CA MET A 1 -57.63 -57.59 38.39
C MET A 1 -57.47 -57.00 37.00
N ALA A 2 -56.26 -56.56 36.64
CA ALA A 2 -55.85 -56.37 35.25
C ALA A 2 -54.32 -56.29 35.23
N ALA A 3 -53.69 -57.18 34.46
CA ALA A 3 -52.31 -57.60 34.59
C ALA A 3 -51.32 -56.66 33.85
N LYS A 4 -50.17 -56.41 34.49
CA LYS A 4 -48.94 -55.88 33.89
C LYS A 4 -48.40 -56.86 32.84
N ARG A 5 -48.22 -56.41 31.59
CA ARG A 5 -47.33 -57.06 30.61
C ARG A 5 -46.05 -56.23 30.47
N ARG A 6 -44.91 -56.88 30.76
CA ARG A 6 -43.54 -56.39 30.55
C ARG A 6 -43.21 -56.44 29.05
N GLY A 7 -42.82 -55.31 28.48
CA GLY A 7 -42.15 -55.24 27.17
C GLY A 7 -40.64 -55.41 27.35
N ALA A 8 -40.04 -56.24 26.50
CA ALA A 8 -38.63 -56.61 26.51
C ALA A 8 -37.71 -55.43 26.12
N GLY A 9 -36.57 -55.33 26.80
CA GLY A 9 -35.54 -54.31 26.56
C GLY A 9 -34.80 -54.55 25.25
N ALA A 10 -34.61 -53.48 24.50
CA ALA A 10 -33.64 -53.38 23.41
C ALA A 10 -32.21 -53.34 23.98
N PRO A 11 -31.19 -53.89 23.28
CA PRO A 11 -29.82 -53.88 23.76
C PRO A 11 -29.24 -52.45 23.68
N PRO A 12 -28.37 -52.05 24.62
CA PRO A 12 -27.76 -50.73 24.58
C PRO A 12 -26.82 -50.64 23.38
N GLY A 13 -27.09 -49.67 22.50
CA GLY A 13 -26.24 -49.34 21.37
C GLY A 13 -24.82 -49.06 21.85
N ALA A 14 -23.85 -49.70 21.19
CA ALA A 14 -22.44 -49.41 21.36
C ALA A 14 -22.22 -47.90 21.17
N LYS A 15 -21.80 -47.22 22.24
CA LYS A 15 -21.22 -45.88 22.13
C LYS A 15 -20.00 -46.01 21.23
N ARG A 16 -20.12 -45.59 19.96
CA ARG A 16 -18.96 -45.22 19.15
C ARG A 16 -18.23 -44.14 19.93
N GLY A 17 -17.12 -44.49 20.58
CA GLY A 17 -16.25 -43.52 21.22
C GLY A 17 -15.88 -42.47 20.18
N LYS A 18 -16.11 -41.19 20.50
CA LYS A 18 -15.48 -40.08 19.76
C LYS A 18 -13.98 -40.30 19.91
N ARG A 19 -13.34 -40.84 18.88
CA ARG A 19 -11.88 -40.95 18.82
C ARG A 19 -11.40 -39.49 18.74
N GLU A 20 -10.74 -39.02 19.78
CA GLU A 20 -10.15 -37.67 19.77
C GLU A 20 -9.21 -37.56 18.57
N ALA A 21 -9.38 -36.49 17.79
CA ALA A 21 -8.47 -36.21 16.69
C ALA A 21 -7.09 -35.90 17.29
N ARG A 22 -6.05 -36.58 16.81
CA ARG A 22 -4.66 -36.34 17.21
C ARG A 22 -3.86 -36.02 15.97
N ALA A 23 -3.22 -34.84 15.97
CA ALA A 23 -2.22 -34.49 14.98
C ALA A 23 -0.91 -35.16 15.40
N GLU A 24 -0.32 -35.96 14.53
CA GLU A 24 1.04 -36.50 14.71
C GLU A 24 1.94 -35.85 13.66
N LEU A 25 3.04 -35.25 14.10
CA LEU A 25 4.04 -34.67 13.22
C LEU A 25 4.91 -35.77 12.59
N CYS A 26 5.59 -35.45 11.50
CA CYS A 26 6.43 -36.43 10.81
C CYS A 26 7.52 -36.99 11.74
N ALA A 27 7.72 -38.30 11.71
CA ALA A 27 8.59 -39.01 12.68
C ALA A 27 10.04 -38.51 12.65
N ALA A 28 10.49 -37.96 11.52
CA ALA A 28 11.83 -37.40 11.39
C ALA A 28 12.07 -36.20 12.32
N LEU A 29 11.03 -35.42 12.69
CA LEU A 29 11.19 -34.33 13.66
C LEU A 29 11.48 -34.84 15.08
N GLY A 30 11.14 -36.10 15.38
CA GLY A 30 11.53 -36.78 16.61
C GLY A 30 12.97 -37.30 16.62
N ASP A 31 13.69 -37.28 15.50
CA ASP A 31 15.09 -37.71 15.41
C ASP A 31 16.02 -36.64 15.99
N ALA A 32 16.65 -36.96 17.12
CA ALA A 32 17.60 -36.08 17.79
C ALA A 32 18.81 -35.72 16.91
N ALA A 33 19.30 -36.66 16.08
CA ALA A 33 20.45 -36.41 15.22
C ALA A 33 20.10 -35.42 14.09
N LEU A 34 18.90 -35.53 13.51
CA LEU A 34 18.41 -34.55 12.55
C LEU A 34 18.24 -33.17 13.21
N ARG A 35 17.65 -33.10 14.40
CA ARG A 35 17.46 -31.85 15.13
C ARG A 35 18.79 -31.15 15.45
N GLU A 36 19.79 -31.89 15.93
CA GLU A 36 21.13 -31.35 16.21
C GLU A 36 21.81 -30.85 14.94
N ARG A 37 21.72 -31.60 13.84
CA ARG A 37 22.26 -31.17 12.54
C ARG A 37 21.55 -29.92 12.01
N ALA A 38 20.23 -29.84 12.16
CA ALA A 38 19.44 -28.67 11.77
C ALA A 38 19.82 -27.45 12.60
N GLY A 39 19.95 -27.59 13.93
CA GLY A 39 20.38 -26.49 14.79
C GLY A 39 21.81 -26.02 14.48
N ALA A 40 22.72 -26.95 14.22
CA ALA A 40 24.08 -26.66 13.80
C ALA A 40 24.13 -25.91 12.46
N ALA A 41 23.33 -26.34 11.47
CA ALA A 41 23.23 -25.69 10.16
C ALA A 41 22.61 -24.29 10.26
N TRP A 42 21.53 -24.15 11.03
CA TRP A 42 20.87 -22.87 11.28
C TRP A 42 21.82 -21.86 11.91
N ALA A 43 22.51 -22.26 13.00
CA ALA A 43 23.45 -21.39 13.71
C ALA A 43 24.60 -20.92 12.82
N ARG A 44 25.15 -21.81 11.98
CA ARG A 44 26.26 -21.48 11.06
C ARG A 44 25.83 -20.81 9.75
N GLY A 45 24.53 -20.72 9.48
CA GLY A 45 24.04 -20.25 8.17
C GLY A 45 24.45 -21.20 7.03
N GLU A 46 24.41 -22.51 7.28
CA GLU A 46 24.74 -23.54 6.31
C GLU A 46 23.47 -24.19 5.75
N ARG A 47 23.56 -24.69 4.52
CA ARG A 47 22.50 -25.49 3.91
C ARG A 47 22.41 -26.87 4.58
N LEU A 48 21.21 -27.32 4.90
CA LEU A 48 20.91 -28.71 5.25
C LEU A 48 19.98 -29.29 4.20
N GLN A 49 20.37 -30.41 3.59
CA GLN A 49 19.46 -31.22 2.77
C GLN A 49 19.25 -32.57 3.45
N HIS A 50 17.99 -32.88 3.74
CA HIS A 50 17.52 -34.15 4.26
C HIS A 50 16.22 -34.53 3.52
N GLU A 51 15.87 -35.82 3.49
CA GLU A 51 14.63 -36.28 2.83
C GLU A 51 13.37 -35.64 3.45
N ALA A 52 13.38 -35.50 4.78
CA ALA A 52 12.26 -34.94 5.53
C ALA A 52 12.32 -33.41 5.75
N ALA A 53 13.45 -32.75 5.49
CA ALA A 53 13.60 -31.32 5.73
C ALA A 53 14.74 -30.71 4.91
N ALA A 54 14.56 -29.49 4.42
CA ALA A 54 15.60 -28.68 3.80
C ALA A 54 15.70 -27.34 4.51
N LEU A 55 16.92 -26.92 4.89
CA LEU A 55 17.21 -25.59 5.45
C LEU A 55 18.15 -24.87 4.51
N GLU A 56 17.85 -23.61 4.24
CA GLU A 56 18.56 -22.79 3.26
C GLU A 56 18.85 -21.42 3.89
N PRO A 57 20.11 -20.95 3.83
CA PRO A 57 20.51 -19.72 4.51
C PRO A 57 20.20 -18.44 3.72
N ALA A 58 19.95 -18.56 2.41
CA ALA A 58 19.78 -17.44 1.49
C ALA A 58 18.43 -17.53 0.75
N PRO A 59 17.75 -16.39 0.47
CA PRO A 59 18.18 -15.02 0.76
C PRO A 59 18.16 -14.65 2.25
N PHE A 60 17.39 -15.39 3.03
CA PHE A 60 17.43 -15.42 4.50
C PHE A 60 17.12 -16.85 4.96
N ARG A 61 17.33 -17.12 6.25
CA ARG A 61 17.14 -18.45 6.84
C ARG A 61 15.69 -18.89 6.72
N HIS A 62 15.47 -19.92 5.92
CA HIS A 62 14.16 -20.54 5.76
C HIS A 62 14.30 -22.05 5.61
N ALA A 63 13.22 -22.76 5.90
CA ALA A 63 13.19 -24.21 5.87
C ALA A 63 11.88 -24.73 5.27
N VAL A 64 11.97 -25.91 4.66
CA VAL A 64 10.86 -26.62 4.02
C VAL A 64 10.79 -28.02 4.59
N ILE A 65 9.63 -28.41 5.12
CA ILE A 65 9.34 -29.73 5.69
C ILE A 65 8.17 -30.35 4.91
N PRO A 66 8.45 -31.17 3.88
CA PRO A 66 7.41 -31.92 3.19
C PRO A 66 6.84 -33.03 4.09
N GLY A 67 5.55 -33.34 3.90
CA GLY A 67 4.89 -34.40 4.67
C GLY A 67 4.81 -34.10 6.17
N PHE A 68 4.58 -32.83 6.54
CA PHE A 68 4.65 -32.34 7.92
C PHE A 68 3.74 -33.11 8.88
N LEU A 69 2.50 -33.39 8.47
CA LEU A 69 1.55 -34.23 9.19
C LEU A 69 1.73 -35.70 8.78
N ALA A 70 1.95 -36.59 9.75
CA ALA A 70 2.20 -38.01 9.48
C ALA A 70 0.96 -38.75 8.94
N GLY A 71 -0.23 -38.39 9.43
CA GLY A 71 -1.49 -39.04 9.05
C GLY A 71 -2.17 -38.38 7.86
N ALA A 72 -2.16 -39.02 6.69
CA ALA A 72 -2.87 -38.53 5.50
C ALA A 72 -4.37 -38.28 5.75
N ALA A 73 -5.04 -39.19 6.45
CA ALA A 73 -6.44 -39.05 6.83
C ALA A 73 -6.70 -37.85 7.77
N PHE A 74 -5.74 -37.52 8.65
CA PHE A 74 -5.84 -36.34 9.50
C PHE A 74 -5.69 -35.06 8.68
N ALA A 75 -4.72 -35.00 7.76
CA ALA A 75 -4.50 -33.84 6.89
C ALA A 75 -5.71 -33.56 5.97
N GLU A 76 -6.34 -34.61 5.43
CA GLU A 76 -7.58 -34.49 4.64
C GLU A 76 -8.73 -33.97 5.49
N ALA A 77 -8.95 -34.53 6.68
CA ALA A 77 -10.01 -34.09 7.57
C ALA A 77 -9.79 -32.66 8.09
N LEU A 78 -8.54 -32.28 8.36
CA LEU A 78 -8.16 -30.90 8.71
C LEU A 78 -8.48 -29.94 7.57
N ARG A 79 -8.12 -30.28 6.32
CA ARG A 79 -8.48 -29.47 5.14
C ARG A 79 -9.99 -29.29 5.04
N ASP A 80 -10.76 -30.37 5.21
CA ASP A 80 -12.22 -30.32 5.09
C ASP A 80 -12.85 -29.48 6.20
N GLU A 81 -12.34 -29.56 7.43
CA GLU A 81 -12.75 -28.66 8.53
C GLU A 81 -12.41 -27.19 8.23
N LEU A 82 -11.20 -26.90 7.76
CA LEU A 82 -10.77 -25.55 7.41
C LEU A 82 -11.59 -24.93 6.26
N LEU A 83 -11.94 -25.72 5.25
CA LEU A 83 -12.81 -25.28 4.15
C LEU A 83 -14.25 -25.00 4.60
N GLY A 84 -14.67 -25.58 5.74
CA GLY A 84 -15.97 -25.34 6.36
C GLY A 84 -16.05 -24.04 7.18
N LEU A 85 -14.93 -23.36 7.41
CA LEU A 85 -14.90 -22.10 8.17
C LEU A 85 -15.53 -20.94 7.40
N GLY A 86 -15.99 -19.92 8.15
CA GLY A 86 -16.32 -18.62 7.58
C GLY A 86 -15.05 -17.86 7.19
N PHE A 87 -15.00 -17.35 5.96
CA PHE A 87 -13.91 -16.52 5.47
C PHE A 87 -14.41 -15.12 5.14
N ARG A 88 -13.65 -14.10 5.54
CA ARG A 88 -13.89 -12.70 5.20
C ARG A 88 -12.87 -12.25 4.15
N GLY A 89 -13.31 -11.49 3.16
CA GLY A 89 -12.43 -10.84 2.21
C GLY A 89 -11.61 -9.78 2.93
N ARG A 90 -10.30 -9.77 2.69
CA ARG A 90 -9.38 -8.73 3.14
C ARG A 90 -8.76 -8.11 1.90
N HIS A 91 -8.88 -6.80 1.80
CA HIS A 91 -8.40 -6.02 0.67
C HIS A 91 -7.84 -4.70 1.21
N ASN A 92 -6.59 -4.40 0.88
CA ASN A 92 -5.95 -3.10 1.08
C ASN A 92 -4.92 -2.90 -0.05
N ASP A 93 -3.98 -1.98 0.05
CA ASP A 93 -2.89 -1.83 -0.91
C ASP A 93 -2.04 -3.12 -1.07
N LEU A 94 -1.65 -3.73 0.05
CA LEU A 94 -0.74 -4.87 0.13
C LEU A 94 -1.34 -6.21 -0.31
N LEU A 95 -2.63 -6.44 -0.06
CA LEU A 95 -3.24 -7.76 -0.22
C LEU A 95 -4.63 -7.76 -0.85
N SER A 96 -4.97 -8.90 -1.42
CA SER A 96 -6.32 -9.34 -1.75
C SER A 96 -6.39 -10.83 -1.50
N LEU A 97 -7.13 -11.26 -0.46
CA LEU A 97 -7.28 -12.66 -0.09
C LEU A 97 -8.52 -12.85 0.78
N ARG A 98 -8.83 -14.11 1.12
CA ARG A 98 -9.84 -14.42 2.14
C ARG A 98 -9.19 -15.07 3.35
N GLN A 99 -9.56 -14.60 4.55
CA GLN A 99 -9.00 -15.09 5.80
C GLN A 99 -10.11 -15.53 6.75
N SER A 100 -9.87 -16.62 7.49
CA SER A 100 -10.72 -17.01 8.61
C SER A 100 -10.55 -16.06 9.79
N GLU A 101 -11.43 -16.17 10.79
CA GLU A 101 -11.12 -15.67 12.12
C GLU A 101 -9.92 -16.42 12.71
N GLU A 102 -9.32 -15.87 13.77
CA GLU A 102 -8.16 -16.46 14.43
C GLU A 102 -8.50 -17.84 15.02
N LEU A 103 -7.62 -18.82 14.79
CA LEU A 103 -7.85 -20.23 15.16
C LEU A 103 -7.39 -20.56 16.58
N GLY A 104 -6.88 -19.59 17.34
CA GLY A 104 -6.37 -19.79 18.70
C GLY A 104 -7.39 -20.46 19.64
N ALA A 105 -8.66 -20.07 19.54
CA ALA A 105 -9.75 -20.59 20.37
C ALA A 105 -10.73 -21.54 19.63
N SER A 106 -10.40 -21.95 18.40
CA SER A 106 -11.28 -22.80 17.58
C SER A 106 -11.61 -24.14 18.30
N PRO A 107 -12.91 -24.51 18.40
CA PRO A 107 -13.36 -25.76 19.03
C PRO A 107 -13.32 -26.98 18.09
N GLU A 108 -13.08 -26.78 16.79
CA GLU A 108 -13.01 -27.85 15.79
C GLU A 108 -11.87 -28.83 16.13
N PRO A 109 -12.15 -30.15 16.11
CA PRO A 109 -11.23 -31.13 16.70
C PRO A 109 -9.91 -31.27 15.95
N HIS A 110 -9.87 -31.18 14.60
CA HIS A 110 -8.60 -31.28 13.86
C HIS A 110 -7.82 -29.96 13.93
N ILE A 111 -8.50 -28.81 13.96
CA ILE A 111 -7.85 -27.51 14.16
C ILE A 111 -7.22 -27.43 15.56
N ALA A 112 -7.96 -27.82 16.61
CA ALA A 112 -7.45 -27.88 17.97
C ALA A 112 -6.28 -28.86 18.11
N ALA A 113 -6.34 -30.01 17.45
CA ALA A 113 -5.26 -30.98 17.43
C ALA A 113 -4.01 -30.44 16.72
N LEU A 114 -4.16 -29.75 15.59
CA LEU A 114 -3.05 -29.07 14.89
C LEU A 114 -2.40 -28.02 15.79
N ARG A 115 -3.21 -27.15 16.42
CA ARG A 115 -2.72 -26.12 17.34
C ARG A 115 -1.89 -26.74 18.47
N ASN A 116 -2.39 -27.80 19.10
CA ASN A 116 -1.66 -28.51 20.15
C ASN A 116 -0.33 -29.06 19.63
N ALA A 117 -0.29 -29.68 18.46
CA ALA A 117 0.96 -30.17 17.88
C ALA A 117 1.94 -29.03 17.55
N LEU A 118 1.46 -27.87 17.07
CA LEU A 118 2.30 -26.69 16.84
C LEU A 118 2.88 -26.13 18.15
N CYS A 119 2.06 -25.99 19.20
CA CYS A 119 2.47 -25.42 20.49
C CYS A 119 3.35 -26.34 21.34
N GLU A 120 3.03 -27.63 21.40
CA GLU A 120 3.62 -28.58 22.35
C GLU A 120 4.72 -29.45 21.73
N GLU A 121 4.68 -29.70 20.43
CA GLU A 121 5.67 -30.55 19.75
C GLU A 121 6.58 -29.74 18.83
N PHE A 122 6.00 -28.95 17.91
CA PHE A 122 6.78 -28.24 16.92
C PHE A 122 7.52 -27.02 17.49
N ARG A 123 6.91 -26.24 18.38
CA ARG A 123 7.55 -25.08 18.98
C ARG A 123 8.81 -25.44 19.78
N PRO A 124 8.83 -26.45 20.69
CA PRO A 124 10.07 -26.86 21.34
C PRO A 124 11.15 -27.33 20.35
N TRP A 125 10.74 -28.01 19.28
CA TRP A 125 11.65 -28.39 18.21
C TRP A 125 12.24 -27.16 17.50
N LEU A 126 11.39 -26.19 17.15
CA LEU A 126 11.80 -24.92 16.54
C LEU A 126 12.76 -24.16 17.45
N SER A 127 12.44 -23.98 18.73
CA SER A 127 13.34 -23.32 19.69
C SER A 127 14.70 -23.99 19.76
N ALA A 128 14.75 -25.32 19.70
CA ALA A 128 16.00 -26.08 19.70
C ALA A 128 16.78 -25.94 18.38
N VAL A 129 16.12 -25.79 17.23
CA VAL A 129 16.79 -25.60 15.94
C VAL A 129 17.26 -24.16 15.77
N THR A 130 16.39 -23.19 16.05
CA THR A 130 16.67 -21.78 15.80
C THR A 130 17.49 -21.13 16.91
N GLN A 131 17.59 -21.79 18.08
CA GLN A 131 18.19 -21.26 19.30
C GLN A 131 17.49 -19.98 19.79
N ILE A 132 16.19 -19.86 19.52
CA ILE A 132 15.33 -18.77 19.95
C ILE A 132 14.39 -19.30 21.04
N GLU A 133 14.26 -18.56 22.13
CA GLU A 133 13.27 -18.87 23.16
C GLU A 133 11.88 -18.42 22.69
N LEU A 134 11.12 -19.34 22.09
CA LEU A 134 9.78 -19.06 21.60
C LEU A 134 8.73 -19.17 22.72
N GLU A 135 7.88 -18.15 22.79
CA GLU A 135 6.73 -18.09 23.71
C GLU A 135 5.68 -19.16 23.36
N PRO A 136 4.87 -19.62 24.34
CA PRO A 136 3.76 -20.53 24.07
C PRO A 136 2.68 -19.94 23.15
N THR A 137 2.59 -18.61 23.09
CA THR A 137 1.66 -17.86 22.26
C THR A 137 1.96 -18.10 20.78
N ILE A 138 0.91 -18.44 20.03
CA ILE A 138 0.97 -18.63 18.58
C ILE A 138 -0.22 -17.95 17.94
N ASP A 139 0.04 -17.11 16.95
CA ASP A 139 -1.02 -16.55 16.12
C ASP A 139 -1.25 -17.53 14.98
N ILE A 140 -2.49 -18.00 14.77
CA ILE A 140 -2.80 -18.94 13.71
C ILE A 140 -4.07 -18.49 12.99
N SER A 141 -4.00 -18.41 11.67
CA SER A 141 -5.16 -18.17 10.81
C SER A 141 -5.18 -19.11 9.62
N CYS A 142 -6.34 -19.28 9.00
CA CYS A 142 -6.46 -19.92 7.70
C CYS A 142 -6.61 -18.87 6.61
N ALA A 143 -5.81 -18.99 5.55
CA ALA A 143 -5.90 -18.14 4.38
C ALA A 143 -6.30 -18.94 3.15
N LYS A 144 -7.11 -18.31 2.31
CA LYS A 144 -7.58 -18.82 1.02
C LYS A 144 -7.26 -17.79 -0.05
N TYR A 145 -6.51 -18.22 -1.05
CA TYR A 145 -6.26 -17.43 -2.26
C TYR A 145 -6.94 -18.13 -3.44
N GLU A 146 -7.79 -17.39 -4.14
CA GLU A 146 -8.45 -17.78 -5.38
C GLU A 146 -7.89 -16.97 -6.55
N TYR A 147 -8.43 -17.18 -7.75
CA TYR A 147 -8.03 -16.43 -8.95
C TYR A 147 -8.02 -14.92 -8.68
N THR A 148 -6.88 -14.27 -8.99
CA THR A 148 -6.49 -12.86 -8.75
C THR A 148 -6.08 -12.46 -7.34
N ASP A 149 -6.18 -13.36 -6.36
CA ASP A 149 -5.71 -13.07 -5.00
C ASP A 149 -4.17 -13.05 -4.94
N VAL A 150 -3.62 -12.16 -4.13
CA VAL A 150 -2.18 -11.84 -4.01
C VAL A 150 -1.87 -11.27 -2.62
N LEU A 151 -0.63 -11.46 -2.16
CA LEU A 151 -0.08 -10.74 -1.00
C LEU A 151 1.30 -10.24 -1.40
N LEU A 152 1.47 -8.93 -1.55
CA LEU A 152 2.67 -8.31 -2.11
C LEU A 152 3.86 -8.31 -1.14
N CYS A 153 4.99 -7.75 -1.59
CA CYS A 153 6.26 -7.77 -0.87
C CYS A 153 6.17 -7.10 0.51
N HIS A 154 6.41 -7.87 1.57
CA HIS A 154 6.44 -7.45 2.98
C HIS A 154 7.44 -8.31 3.76
N ASP A 155 7.74 -7.97 5.01
CA ASP A 155 8.77 -8.63 5.84
C ASP A 155 8.24 -9.27 7.13
N ASP A 156 6.91 -9.27 7.32
CA ASP A 156 6.22 -9.73 8.53
C ASP A 156 6.59 -8.97 9.82
N GLU A 157 7.11 -7.74 9.70
CA GLU A 157 7.44 -6.90 10.84
C GLU A 157 6.23 -6.58 11.73
N LEU A 158 6.20 -7.19 12.91
CA LEU A 158 5.37 -6.82 14.04
C LEU A 158 6.10 -7.18 15.34
N GLU A 159 5.86 -6.44 16.42
CA GLU A 159 6.43 -6.76 17.72
C GLU A 159 6.03 -8.19 18.18
N GLY A 160 6.97 -8.91 18.79
CA GLY A 160 6.78 -10.29 19.23
C GLY A 160 7.03 -11.36 18.16
N ARG A 161 6.72 -11.10 16.87
CA ARG A 161 6.87 -12.11 15.81
C ARG A 161 8.33 -12.52 15.58
N ARG A 162 8.61 -13.82 15.64
CA ARG A 162 9.97 -14.37 15.47
C ARG A 162 10.13 -15.40 14.38
N ILE A 163 9.21 -16.35 14.28
CA ILE A 163 9.23 -17.37 13.23
C ILE A 163 7.87 -17.37 12.54
N ALA A 164 7.86 -16.98 11.27
CA ALA A 164 6.68 -17.15 10.42
C ALA A 164 6.61 -18.60 9.94
N PHE A 165 5.41 -19.16 9.85
CA PHE A 165 5.19 -20.48 9.28
C PHE A 165 3.94 -20.53 8.39
N ILE A 166 3.99 -21.41 7.40
CA ILE A 166 2.90 -21.66 6.46
C ILE A 166 2.81 -23.16 6.19
N LEU A 167 1.67 -23.76 6.54
CA LEU A 167 1.32 -25.14 6.20
C LEU A 167 0.36 -25.15 5.01
N TYR A 168 0.80 -25.71 3.89
CA TYR A 168 0.01 -25.79 2.67
C TYR A 168 -0.90 -27.02 2.64
N LEU A 169 -2.18 -26.80 2.35
CA LEU A 169 -3.20 -27.84 2.17
C LEU A 169 -3.87 -27.68 0.79
N VAL A 170 -3.02 -27.52 -0.22
CA VAL A 170 -3.40 -27.25 -1.62
C VAL A 170 -3.67 -28.55 -2.40
N PRO A 171 -4.52 -28.51 -3.45
CA PRO A 171 -4.56 -29.60 -4.44
C PRO A 171 -3.22 -29.71 -5.20
N ALA A 172 -3.13 -30.59 -6.20
CA ALA A 172 -1.98 -30.61 -7.10
C ALA A 172 -1.72 -29.21 -7.69
N TRP A 173 -0.52 -28.68 -7.43
CA TRP A 173 -0.14 -27.30 -7.70
C TRP A 173 1.17 -27.23 -8.46
N GLU A 174 1.23 -26.34 -9.43
CA GLU A 174 2.39 -26.12 -10.30
C GLU A 174 2.76 -24.64 -10.32
N SER A 175 3.97 -24.32 -10.75
CA SER A 175 4.42 -22.93 -10.88
C SER A 175 3.51 -22.07 -11.76
N SER A 176 2.87 -22.66 -12.78
CA SER A 176 1.93 -21.98 -13.67
C SER A 176 0.57 -21.67 -13.04
N ASP A 177 0.26 -22.23 -11.86
CA ASP A 177 -0.95 -21.88 -11.13
C ASP A 177 -0.82 -20.55 -10.36
N GLY A 178 0.41 -20.02 -10.26
CA GLY A 178 0.74 -18.87 -9.41
C GLY A 178 0.71 -19.23 -7.92
N GLY A 179 0.46 -18.27 -7.04
CA GLY A 179 0.41 -18.50 -5.59
C GLY A 179 1.73 -18.97 -4.97
N THR A 180 2.87 -18.71 -5.61
CA THR A 180 4.18 -19.12 -5.08
C THR A 180 4.56 -18.25 -3.89
N LEU A 181 5.31 -18.80 -2.94
CA LEU A 181 5.97 -18.01 -1.90
C LEU A 181 7.32 -17.56 -2.46
N ASP A 182 7.41 -16.29 -2.84
CA ASP A 182 8.62 -15.71 -3.42
C ASP A 182 9.43 -15.00 -2.33
N LEU A 183 10.74 -15.23 -2.30
CA LEU A 183 11.67 -14.65 -1.33
C LEU A 183 12.64 -13.70 -2.04
N PHE A 184 12.77 -12.48 -1.52
CA PHE A 184 13.60 -11.43 -2.10
C PHE A 184 15.01 -11.41 -1.51
N SER A 185 16.00 -11.07 -2.34
CA SER A 185 17.28 -10.56 -1.86
C SER A 185 17.12 -9.13 -1.35
N THR A 186 18.09 -8.66 -0.55
CA THR A 186 18.16 -7.27 -0.10
C THR A 186 19.41 -6.56 -0.61
N ASP A 187 19.31 -5.25 -0.80
CA ASP A 187 20.43 -4.38 -1.14
C ASP A 187 21.21 -3.88 0.10
N GLU A 188 22.15 -2.95 -0.12
CA GLU A 188 22.97 -2.32 0.92
C GLU A 188 22.18 -1.41 1.90
N HIS A 189 20.96 -1.04 1.53
CA HIS A 189 20.02 -0.26 2.34
C HIS A 189 18.95 -1.14 3.02
N LEU A 190 19.12 -2.46 2.96
CA LEU A 190 18.18 -3.45 3.48
C LEU A 190 16.79 -3.33 2.84
N GLN A 191 16.71 -2.90 1.58
CA GLN A 191 15.48 -2.88 0.79
C GLN A 191 15.41 -4.12 -0.12
N PRO A 192 14.20 -4.65 -0.42
CA PRO A 192 14.06 -5.80 -1.31
C PRO A 192 14.45 -5.43 -2.75
N GLN A 193 15.29 -6.28 -3.36
CA GLN A 193 15.82 -6.05 -4.70
C GLN A 193 15.12 -6.90 -5.77
N HIS A 194 15.32 -8.21 -5.76
CA HIS A 194 14.69 -9.12 -6.71
C HIS A 194 14.39 -10.48 -6.09
N ILE A 195 13.42 -11.19 -6.65
CA ILE A 195 13.08 -12.55 -6.22
C ILE A 195 14.26 -13.48 -6.54
N THR A 196 14.81 -14.14 -5.52
CA THR A 196 15.91 -15.11 -5.68
C THR A 196 15.45 -16.54 -5.49
N LYS A 197 14.30 -16.74 -4.85
CA LYS A 197 13.70 -18.05 -4.64
C LYS A 197 12.19 -17.99 -4.75
N SER A 198 11.60 -18.97 -5.42
CA SER A 198 10.15 -19.11 -5.56
C SER A 198 9.75 -20.52 -5.15
N LEU A 199 8.98 -20.64 -4.08
CA LEU A 199 8.54 -21.90 -3.50
C LEU A 199 7.11 -22.21 -3.97
N VAL A 200 6.96 -23.27 -4.76
CA VAL A 200 5.65 -23.77 -5.20
C VAL A 200 4.98 -24.48 -4.01
N PRO A 201 3.75 -24.06 -3.60
CA PRO A 201 3.06 -24.73 -2.51
C PRO A 201 2.71 -26.16 -2.91
N SER A 202 2.79 -27.09 -1.96
CA SER A 202 2.45 -28.49 -2.20
C SER A 202 1.73 -29.08 -0.99
N TRP A 203 0.93 -30.10 -1.22
CA TRP A 203 0.12 -30.72 -0.18
C TRP A 203 0.96 -31.16 1.03
N ASN A 204 0.51 -30.77 2.23
CA ASN A 204 1.11 -31.15 3.51
C ASN A 204 2.59 -30.76 3.63
N THR A 205 2.96 -29.62 3.06
CA THR A 205 4.30 -29.04 3.18
C THR A 205 4.25 -27.84 4.10
N LEU A 206 5.11 -27.83 5.12
CA LEU A 206 5.30 -26.69 6.00
C LEU A 206 6.56 -25.92 5.57
N VAL A 207 6.45 -24.61 5.46
CA VAL A 207 7.57 -23.69 5.31
C VAL A 207 7.65 -22.81 6.54
N PHE A 208 8.86 -22.53 7.03
CA PHE A 208 9.05 -21.53 8.08
C PHE A 208 10.33 -20.72 7.84
N PHE A 209 10.38 -19.50 8.36
CA PHE A 209 11.54 -18.62 8.26
C PHE A 209 11.60 -17.64 9.43
N GLU A 210 12.79 -17.10 9.68
CA GLU A 210 12.99 -16.07 10.71
C GLU A 210 12.46 -14.71 10.24
N VAL A 211 11.63 -14.09 11.07
CA VAL A 211 11.17 -12.71 10.88
C VAL A 211 12.33 -11.78 11.23
N SER A 212 12.77 -10.99 10.26
CA SER A 212 13.92 -10.09 10.37
C SER A 212 13.75 -8.87 9.46
N PRO A 213 14.58 -7.83 9.60
CA PRO A 213 14.55 -6.67 8.69
C PRO A 213 14.87 -6.98 7.21
N VAL A 214 15.18 -8.24 6.87
CA VAL A 214 15.55 -8.67 5.51
C VAL A 214 14.69 -9.83 5.01
N SER A 215 13.69 -10.30 5.79
CA SER A 215 12.84 -11.44 5.42
C SER A 215 11.71 -11.08 4.44
N PHE A 216 12.05 -10.28 3.42
CA PHE A 216 11.10 -9.82 2.42
C PHE A 216 10.60 -10.98 1.56
N HIS A 217 9.28 -11.11 1.49
CA HIS A 217 8.61 -12.16 0.74
C HIS A 217 7.22 -11.71 0.25
N GLN A 218 6.65 -12.47 -0.68
CA GLN A 218 5.30 -12.27 -1.18
C GLN A 218 4.63 -13.61 -1.48
N VAL A 219 3.29 -13.62 -1.57
CA VAL A 219 2.53 -14.66 -2.25
C VAL A 219 2.18 -14.13 -3.63
N SER A 220 2.79 -14.70 -4.66
CA SER A 220 2.52 -14.33 -6.05
C SER A 220 1.03 -14.49 -6.35
N GLU A 221 0.53 -13.73 -7.32
CA GLU A 221 -0.88 -13.85 -7.72
C GLU A 221 -1.25 -15.29 -8.09
N VAL A 222 -2.43 -15.73 -7.65
CA VAL A 222 -3.02 -16.99 -8.10
C VAL A 222 -3.70 -16.78 -9.45
N VAL A 223 -3.16 -17.41 -10.50
CA VAL A 223 -3.67 -17.28 -11.88
C VAL A 223 -4.51 -18.49 -12.32
N SER A 224 -4.59 -19.53 -11.49
CA SER A 224 -5.48 -20.68 -11.72
C SER A 224 -6.87 -20.49 -11.12
N ARG A 225 -7.80 -21.39 -11.45
CA ARG A 225 -9.12 -21.49 -10.80
C ARG A 225 -9.11 -22.40 -9.56
N LYS A 226 -7.94 -22.89 -9.15
CA LYS A 226 -7.78 -23.74 -7.97
C LYS A 226 -7.83 -22.89 -6.69
N CYS A 227 -8.04 -23.54 -5.56
CA CYS A 227 -8.04 -22.92 -4.24
C CYS A 227 -6.70 -23.17 -3.55
N ARG A 228 -5.92 -22.11 -3.29
CA ARG A 228 -4.70 -22.20 -2.49
C ARG A 228 -5.07 -22.01 -1.02
N LEU A 229 -5.20 -23.12 -0.29
CA LEU A 229 -5.49 -23.15 1.14
C LEU A 229 -4.20 -23.30 1.96
N SER A 230 -4.05 -22.48 2.98
CA SER A 230 -2.94 -22.60 3.94
C SER A 230 -3.36 -22.23 5.36
N VAL A 231 -2.74 -22.88 6.33
CA VAL A 231 -2.71 -22.41 7.71
C VAL A 231 -1.39 -21.65 7.90
N SER A 232 -1.45 -20.40 8.33
CA SER A 232 -0.26 -19.57 8.50
C SER A 232 -0.31 -18.79 9.80
N GLY A 233 0.86 -18.40 10.28
CA GLY A 233 0.97 -17.78 11.59
C GLY A 233 2.40 -17.45 12.00
N TRP A 234 2.52 -17.02 13.25
CA TRP A 234 3.80 -16.65 13.85
C TRP A 234 3.97 -17.28 15.23
N PHE A 235 5.17 -17.80 15.48
CA PHE A 235 5.65 -18.06 16.83
C PHE A 235 6.28 -16.78 17.37
N HIS A 236 5.87 -16.41 18.59
CA HIS A 236 6.35 -15.21 19.26
C HIS A 236 7.61 -15.46 20.07
N GLY A 237 8.37 -14.41 20.36
CA GLY A 237 9.57 -14.45 21.16
C GLY A 237 10.23 -13.08 21.35
N PRO A 238 11.48 -13.03 21.85
CA PRO A 238 12.17 -11.78 22.16
C PRO A 238 12.27 -10.86 20.96
N ALA A 239 12.01 -9.56 21.13
CA ALA A 239 12.08 -8.56 20.07
C ALA A 239 13.43 -8.56 19.33
N VAL A 240 13.37 -8.33 18.01
CA VAL A 240 14.56 -8.20 17.15
C VAL A 240 14.91 -6.72 17.01
N PRO A 241 16.17 -6.31 17.26
CA PRO A 241 16.60 -4.93 16.99
C PRO A 241 16.39 -4.58 15.52
N ARG A 242 15.73 -3.45 15.25
CA ARG A 242 15.45 -3.01 13.88
C ARG A 242 16.24 -1.74 13.56
N PRO A 243 16.91 -1.69 12.39
CA PRO A 243 17.63 -0.51 11.96
C PRO A 243 16.65 0.61 11.60
N THR A 244 17.12 1.86 11.61
CA THR A 244 16.36 2.98 11.09
C THR A 244 16.02 2.74 9.63
N ARG A 245 14.75 2.93 9.26
CA ARG A 245 14.29 2.72 7.88
C ARG A 245 14.99 3.69 6.93
N HIS A 246 15.37 3.18 5.76
CA HIS A 246 16.00 3.99 4.71
C HIS A 246 14.98 4.95 4.09
N ALA A 247 15.23 6.25 4.22
CA ALA A 247 14.48 7.29 3.54
C ALA A 247 15.03 7.51 2.11
N GLU A 248 14.17 7.35 1.11
CA GLU A 248 14.51 7.60 -0.29
C GLU A 248 14.56 9.09 -0.58
N ALA A 249 15.40 9.49 -1.53
CA ALA A 249 15.36 10.84 -2.06
C ALA A 249 14.01 11.09 -2.77
N PRO A 250 13.31 12.20 -2.46
CA PRO A 250 12.08 12.54 -3.16
C PRO A 250 12.37 12.84 -4.64
N LEU A 251 11.34 12.74 -5.48
CA LEU A 251 11.43 13.19 -6.87
C LEU A 251 11.86 14.67 -6.91
N PRO A 252 12.77 15.05 -7.83
CA PRO A 252 13.18 16.44 -7.97
C PRO A 252 11.96 17.33 -8.25
N ARG A 253 11.81 18.38 -7.43
CA ARG A 253 10.80 19.41 -7.63
C ARG A 253 11.38 20.55 -8.45
N SER A 254 10.57 21.10 -9.35
CA SER A 254 10.94 22.25 -10.17
C SER A 254 9.83 23.30 -10.17
N PRO A 255 10.15 24.60 -10.18
CA PRO A 255 9.16 25.65 -10.40
C PRO A 255 8.57 25.54 -11.81
N HIS A 256 7.53 26.33 -12.06
CA HIS A 256 6.95 26.42 -13.39
C HIS A 256 7.95 26.90 -14.45
N ILE A 257 7.74 26.49 -15.70
CA ILE A 257 8.48 26.93 -16.87
C ILE A 257 7.75 28.14 -17.45
N PRO A 258 8.41 29.31 -17.58
CA PRO A 258 7.81 30.46 -18.24
C PRO A 258 7.40 30.09 -19.67
N TYR A 259 6.11 30.21 -19.97
CA TYR A 259 5.57 29.87 -21.27
C TYR A 259 4.33 30.72 -21.57
N ASP A 260 4.13 31.03 -22.84
CA ASP A 260 2.99 31.83 -23.27
C ASP A 260 1.65 31.10 -23.04
N HIS A 261 0.64 31.81 -22.58
CA HIS A 261 -0.72 31.29 -22.33
C HIS A 261 -1.35 30.59 -23.56
N GLU A 262 -0.84 30.85 -24.76
CA GLU A 262 -1.21 30.17 -26.01
C GLU A 262 -1.15 28.63 -25.92
N ILE A 263 -0.27 28.05 -25.09
CA ILE A 263 -0.18 26.59 -24.92
C ILE A 263 -1.48 25.98 -24.37
N LEU A 264 -2.20 26.71 -23.52
CA LEU A 264 -3.49 26.24 -23.00
C LEU A 264 -4.50 26.13 -24.13
N TYR A 265 -4.59 27.14 -24.99
CA TYR A 265 -5.49 27.14 -26.14
C TYR A 265 -5.09 26.12 -27.21
N GLU A 266 -3.84 25.67 -27.26
CA GLU A 266 -3.44 24.59 -28.15
C GLU A 266 -3.97 23.23 -27.67
N TRP A 267 -3.95 22.97 -26.36
CA TRP A 267 -4.14 21.63 -25.79
C TRP A 267 -5.48 21.42 -25.10
N ILE A 268 -5.92 22.37 -24.30
CA ILE A 268 -7.04 22.23 -23.36
C ILE A 268 -8.38 22.44 -24.07
N ASN A 269 -9.37 21.66 -23.68
CA ASN A 269 -10.74 21.83 -24.13
C ASN A 269 -11.26 23.24 -23.72
N PRO A 270 -11.77 24.06 -24.65
CA PRO A 270 -12.14 25.45 -24.37
C PRO A 270 -13.13 25.66 -23.22
N VAL A 271 -13.95 24.65 -22.89
CA VAL A 271 -14.86 24.71 -21.73
C VAL A 271 -14.10 24.96 -20.43
N TYR A 272 -12.89 24.40 -20.29
CA TYR A 272 -12.06 24.57 -19.10
C TYR A 272 -11.26 25.87 -19.07
N LEU A 273 -11.28 26.64 -20.16
CA LEU A 273 -10.64 27.96 -20.26
C LEU A 273 -11.64 29.10 -20.06
N ASP A 274 -12.92 28.78 -19.96
CA ASP A 274 -13.98 29.72 -19.65
C ASP A 274 -14.00 30.05 -18.14
N MET A 275 -14.12 31.33 -17.81
CA MET A 275 -14.02 31.80 -16.41
C MET A 275 -15.22 31.38 -15.56
N ASP A 276 -16.42 31.35 -16.12
CA ASP A 276 -17.62 30.91 -15.39
C ASP A 276 -17.53 29.41 -15.07
N SER A 277 -16.98 28.64 -16.01
CA SER A 277 -16.71 27.21 -15.81
C SER A 277 -15.61 26.98 -14.77
N GLN A 278 -14.54 27.78 -14.77
CA GLN A 278 -13.49 27.73 -13.74
C GLN A 278 -14.05 28.00 -12.34
N ALA A 279 -14.90 29.01 -12.18
CA ALA A 279 -15.51 29.33 -10.90
C ALA A 279 -16.38 28.17 -10.36
N GLN A 280 -17.16 27.50 -11.22
CA GLN A 280 -17.96 26.33 -10.83
C GLN A 280 -17.07 25.14 -10.44
N ILE A 281 -15.98 24.93 -11.16
CA ILE A 281 -14.99 23.88 -10.85
C ILE A 281 -14.35 24.15 -9.49
N GLN A 282 -13.97 25.41 -9.21
CA GLN A 282 -13.41 25.80 -7.92
C GLN A 282 -14.40 25.59 -6.77
N GLU A 283 -15.66 25.98 -6.94
CA GLU A 283 -16.69 25.76 -5.91
C GLU A 283 -16.87 24.27 -5.58
N GLU A 284 -16.95 23.40 -6.59
CA GLU A 284 -17.03 21.95 -6.36
C GLU A 284 -15.75 21.39 -5.72
N PHE A 285 -14.58 21.88 -6.14
CA PHE A 285 -13.31 21.45 -5.59
C PHE A 285 -13.13 21.86 -4.13
N GLU A 286 -13.55 23.07 -3.74
CA GLU A 286 -13.48 23.54 -2.36
C GLU A 286 -14.39 22.71 -1.43
N GLU A 287 -15.54 22.24 -1.93
CA GLU A 287 -16.44 21.38 -1.16
C GLU A 287 -15.87 19.96 -0.96
N ARG A 288 -15.25 19.39 -2.00
CA ARG A 288 -14.90 17.96 -2.04
C ARG A 288 -13.41 17.66 -1.93
N SER A 289 -12.56 18.66 -2.13
CA SER A 289 -11.10 18.53 -2.29
C SER A 289 -10.67 17.58 -3.42
N GLU A 290 -11.59 17.28 -4.35
CA GLU A 290 -11.36 16.43 -5.51
C GLU A 290 -12.30 16.80 -6.65
N ILE A 291 -11.84 16.63 -7.89
CA ILE A 291 -12.68 16.76 -9.08
C ILE A 291 -12.16 15.91 -10.24
N LEU A 292 -13.07 15.46 -11.11
CA LEU A 292 -12.76 14.73 -12.34
C LEU A 292 -13.25 15.49 -13.57
N LEU A 293 -12.33 16.03 -14.35
CA LEU A 293 -12.61 16.80 -15.56
C LEU A 293 -12.53 15.89 -16.80
N LYS A 294 -13.67 15.60 -17.41
CA LYS A 294 -13.79 14.72 -18.58
C LYS A 294 -13.47 15.45 -19.87
N ASP A 295 -12.95 14.74 -20.86
CA ASP A 295 -12.55 15.33 -22.15
C ASP A 295 -11.65 16.57 -21.98
N PHE A 296 -10.68 16.48 -21.06
CA PHE A 296 -9.85 17.61 -20.64
C PHE A 296 -9.01 18.18 -21.79
N LEU A 297 -8.43 17.32 -22.62
CA LEU A 297 -7.75 17.74 -23.83
C LEU A 297 -8.71 17.79 -25.02
N LYS A 298 -8.39 18.67 -25.97
CA LYS A 298 -8.99 18.65 -27.31
C LYS A 298 -8.80 17.26 -27.91
N LYS A 299 -9.87 16.74 -28.53
CA LYS A 299 -9.92 15.38 -29.05
C LYS A 299 -8.76 15.06 -29.99
N GLU A 300 -8.38 15.99 -30.86
CA GLU A 300 -7.28 15.81 -31.82
C GLU A 300 -5.93 15.71 -31.10
N LYS A 301 -5.73 16.48 -30.01
CA LYS A 301 -4.51 16.46 -29.21
C LYS A 301 -4.40 15.18 -28.40
N TYR A 302 -5.51 14.72 -27.82
CA TYR A 302 -5.57 13.46 -27.10
C TYR A 302 -5.23 12.27 -28.01
N GLN A 303 -5.75 12.25 -29.24
CA GLN A 303 -5.43 11.20 -30.23
C GLN A 303 -3.94 11.17 -30.57
N LEU A 304 -3.34 12.34 -30.86
CA LEU A 304 -1.90 12.45 -31.12
C LEU A 304 -1.06 12.00 -29.92
N LEU A 305 -1.52 12.27 -28.70
CA LEU A 305 -0.85 11.85 -27.48
C LEU A 305 -0.86 10.32 -27.34
N CYS A 306 -2.02 9.69 -27.55
CA CYS A 306 -2.15 8.22 -27.51
C CYS A 306 -1.31 7.54 -28.58
N GLU A 307 -1.30 8.05 -29.81
CA GLU A 307 -0.45 7.53 -30.89
C GLU A 307 1.04 7.62 -30.53
N ALA A 308 1.48 8.72 -29.90
CA ALA A 308 2.85 8.89 -29.48
C ALA A 308 3.26 7.95 -28.32
N LEU A 309 2.33 7.59 -27.43
CA LEU A 309 2.57 6.64 -26.33
C LEU A 309 2.80 5.20 -26.81
N GLU A 310 2.28 4.85 -28.00
CA GLU A 310 2.52 3.54 -28.63
C GLU A 310 3.89 3.44 -29.30
N ASN A 311 4.71 4.49 -29.25
CA ASN A 311 6.05 4.48 -29.82
C ASN A 311 7.00 3.54 -29.05
N LYS A 312 7.57 2.57 -29.78
CA LYS A 312 8.50 1.56 -29.24
C LYS A 312 9.89 2.09 -28.90
N GLU A 313 10.21 3.31 -29.32
CA GLU A 313 11.49 3.97 -29.02
C GLU A 313 11.51 4.60 -27.62
N ILE A 314 10.36 4.73 -26.96
CA ILE A 314 10.30 5.20 -25.56
C ILE A 314 11.04 4.21 -24.67
N GLN A 315 12.02 4.71 -23.93
CA GLN A 315 12.75 3.95 -22.94
C GLN A 315 11.98 3.98 -21.62
N TRP A 316 11.63 2.80 -21.14
CA TRP A 316 10.91 2.59 -19.88
C TRP A 316 11.86 1.99 -18.85
N SER A 317 11.88 2.54 -17.65
CA SER A 317 12.65 2.02 -16.51
C SER A 317 11.71 1.57 -15.38
N SER A 318 11.96 0.38 -14.85
CA SER A 318 11.19 -0.16 -13.72
C SER A 318 11.52 0.62 -12.45
N ARG A 319 10.49 1.09 -11.75
CA ARG A 319 10.59 1.73 -10.44
C ARG A 319 10.36 0.71 -9.33
N GLY A 320 11.25 0.71 -8.35
CA GLY A 320 11.17 -0.08 -7.12
C GLY A 320 11.40 0.81 -5.88
N PRO A 321 11.74 0.23 -4.71
CA PRO A 321 11.81 -1.21 -4.40
C PRO A 321 10.42 -1.86 -4.25
N ALA A 322 10.37 -3.20 -4.31
CA ALA A 322 9.12 -3.98 -4.40
C ALA A 322 8.19 -3.83 -3.18
N ASN A 323 8.70 -3.49 -1.99
CA ASN A 323 7.90 -3.18 -0.80
C ASN A 323 7.26 -1.78 -0.84
N LYS A 324 7.47 -1.00 -1.93
CA LYS A 324 6.93 0.36 -2.07
C LYS A 324 6.20 0.53 -3.40
N ARG A 325 6.79 0.03 -4.49
CA ARG A 325 6.24 0.21 -5.84
C ARG A 325 6.81 -0.79 -6.83
N LEU A 326 6.03 -1.07 -7.87
CA LEU A 326 6.47 -1.73 -9.07
C LEU A 326 5.66 -1.17 -10.24
N TYR A 327 6.27 -0.32 -11.05
CA TYR A 327 5.70 0.19 -12.29
C TYR A 327 6.82 0.67 -13.20
N GLU A 328 6.48 1.15 -14.39
CA GLU A 328 7.47 1.68 -15.32
C GLU A 328 7.30 3.18 -15.49
N ALA A 329 8.41 3.92 -15.45
CA ALA A 329 8.47 5.34 -15.73
C ALA A 329 9.24 5.56 -17.05
N ALA A 330 8.82 6.55 -17.84
CA ALA A 330 9.52 6.88 -19.07
C ALA A 330 10.76 7.74 -18.80
N GLU A 331 11.86 7.46 -19.50
CA GLU A 331 13.03 8.33 -19.53
C GLU A 331 12.77 9.53 -20.45
N GLU A 332 12.68 10.74 -19.88
CA GLU A 332 12.24 11.94 -20.61
C GLU A 332 13.03 12.24 -21.88
N VAL A 333 14.33 11.90 -21.89
CA VAL A 333 15.22 12.09 -23.04
C VAL A 333 14.74 11.32 -24.28
N SER A 334 14.14 10.15 -24.07
CA SER A 334 13.66 9.24 -25.13
C SER A 334 12.29 9.62 -25.69
N LEU A 335 11.59 10.56 -25.06
CA LEU A 335 10.21 10.87 -25.41
C LEU A 335 10.11 11.55 -26.80
N PRO A 336 9.11 11.16 -27.62
CA PRO A 336 8.73 11.91 -28.82
C PRO A 336 8.32 13.34 -28.50
N ASP A 337 8.46 14.23 -29.48
CA ASP A 337 8.17 15.67 -29.32
C ASP A 337 6.76 15.96 -28.81
N THR A 338 5.76 15.19 -29.25
CA THR A 338 4.37 15.34 -28.78
C THR A 338 4.27 15.12 -27.26
N LEU A 339 4.92 14.10 -26.72
CA LEU A 339 4.92 13.80 -25.28
C LEU A 339 5.73 14.85 -24.51
N LYS A 340 6.88 15.29 -25.05
CA LYS A 340 7.69 16.37 -24.46
C LYS A 340 6.91 17.69 -24.36
N LYS A 341 6.16 18.06 -25.39
CA LYS A 341 5.29 19.25 -25.38
C LYS A 341 4.16 19.13 -24.36
N PHE A 342 3.58 17.94 -24.19
CA PHE A 342 2.57 17.73 -23.16
C PHE A 342 3.16 17.80 -21.75
N LEU A 343 4.34 17.24 -21.51
CA LEU A 343 5.06 17.44 -20.24
C LEU A 343 5.41 18.92 -20.00
N GLN A 344 5.72 19.67 -21.05
CA GLN A 344 5.94 21.10 -20.97
C GLN A 344 4.67 21.85 -20.57
N LEU A 345 3.50 21.48 -21.11
CA LEU A 345 2.21 22.01 -20.65
C LEU A 345 2.01 21.74 -19.16
N LEU A 346 2.22 20.49 -18.71
CA LEU A 346 2.08 20.09 -17.30
C LEU A 346 3.01 20.86 -16.35
N ARG A 347 4.14 21.37 -16.86
CA ARG A 347 5.11 22.19 -16.11
C ARG A 347 4.99 23.68 -16.39
N SER A 348 4.06 24.12 -17.25
CA SER A 348 4.01 25.51 -17.70
C SER A 348 3.44 26.46 -16.65
N GLU A 349 3.95 27.69 -16.62
CA GLU A 349 3.42 28.80 -15.80
C GLU A 349 1.91 28.97 -16.00
N ALA A 350 1.45 28.87 -17.25
CA ALA A 350 0.05 28.97 -17.60
C ALA A 350 -0.81 27.87 -16.95
N LEU A 351 -0.32 26.63 -16.86
CA LEU A 351 -1.06 25.56 -16.19
C LEU A 351 -1.05 25.73 -14.68
N PHE A 352 0.04 26.19 -14.06
CA PHE A 352 0.05 26.50 -12.63
C PHE A 352 -1.05 27.51 -12.27
N LEU A 353 -1.20 28.58 -13.08
CA LEU A 353 -2.28 29.54 -12.89
C LEU A 353 -3.68 28.93 -13.15
N LEU A 354 -3.82 28.08 -14.18
CA LEU A 354 -5.09 27.41 -14.44
C LEU A 354 -5.51 26.48 -13.29
N LEU A 355 -4.55 25.75 -12.69
CA LEU A 355 -4.79 24.91 -11.53
C LEU A 355 -5.17 25.75 -10.31
N SER A 356 -4.50 26.88 -10.08
CA SER A 356 -4.94 27.85 -9.06
C SER A 356 -6.41 28.24 -9.22
N ASN A 357 -6.84 28.53 -10.44
CA ASN A 357 -8.24 28.89 -10.72
C ASN A 357 -9.21 27.72 -10.55
N PHE A 358 -8.77 26.47 -10.66
CA PHE A 358 -9.62 25.30 -10.43
C PHE A 358 -9.73 24.91 -8.96
N THR A 359 -8.75 25.28 -8.13
CA THR A 359 -8.63 24.70 -6.79
C THR A 359 -8.58 25.72 -5.66
N GLY A 360 -8.48 27.02 -5.97
CA GLY A 360 -8.25 28.07 -4.99
C GLY A 360 -6.84 28.08 -4.37
N LEU A 361 -5.96 27.16 -4.77
CA LEU A 361 -4.60 27.04 -4.22
C LEU A 361 -3.66 28.08 -4.85
N LYS A 362 -2.72 28.61 -4.07
CA LYS A 362 -1.76 29.63 -4.50
C LYS A 362 -0.55 29.02 -5.23
N LEU A 363 -0.80 28.29 -6.31
CA LEU A 363 0.23 27.73 -7.20
C LEU A 363 0.85 28.78 -8.14
N HIS A 364 0.32 30.00 -8.20
CA HIS A 364 0.86 31.07 -9.03
C HIS A 364 0.75 32.42 -8.33
N PHE A 365 1.70 33.34 -8.58
CA PHE A 365 1.74 34.65 -7.93
C PHE A 365 0.64 35.62 -8.39
N LEU A 366 -0.02 35.33 -9.52
CA LEU A 366 -1.21 36.05 -10.01
C LEU A 366 -2.53 35.45 -9.51
N ALA A 367 -2.49 34.29 -8.84
CA ALA A 367 -3.68 33.72 -8.24
C ALA A 367 -4.15 34.62 -7.08
N PRO A 368 -5.48 34.75 -6.87
CA PRO A 368 -6.03 35.44 -5.71
C PRO A 368 -5.42 34.89 -4.42
N SER A 369 -5.24 35.74 -3.41
CA SER A 369 -4.96 35.27 -2.07
C SER A 369 -6.10 35.59 -1.12
N ASP A 370 -6.28 34.77 -0.09
CA ASP A 370 -7.30 34.99 0.95
C ASP A 370 -7.17 36.39 1.59
N GLU A 371 -5.98 37.00 1.57
CA GLU A 371 -5.74 38.37 2.05
C GLU A 371 -6.30 39.47 1.12
N ASP A 372 -6.57 39.17 -0.16
CA ASP A 372 -7.08 40.13 -1.14
C ASP A 372 -8.61 40.29 -1.07
N GLU A 373 -9.34 39.31 -0.50
CA GLU A 373 -10.80 39.37 -0.34
C GLU A 373 -11.24 40.28 0.83
N ASP A 374 -10.48 40.27 1.94
CA ASP A 374 -10.75 41.13 3.12
C ASP A 374 -10.47 42.62 2.87
N ALA A 375 -9.74 42.97 1.80
CA ALA A 375 -9.46 44.36 1.44
C ALA A 375 -10.59 45.01 0.60
N GLY A 376 -11.55 44.22 0.09
CA GLY A 376 -12.60 44.65 -0.84
C GLY A 376 -13.89 45.17 -0.20
N GLU A 377 -14.21 44.75 1.03
CA GLU A 377 -15.45 45.14 1.72
C GLU A 377 -15.24 46.34 2.66
N GLY A 378 -14.91 47.50 2.09
CA GLY A 378 -14.69 48.66 2.96
C GLY A 378 -14.45 49.99 2.29
N ARG A 379 -15.10 50.31 1.16
CA ARG A 379 -15.16 51.70 0.64
C ARG A 379 -16.20 51.89 -0.47
N ALA A 380 -17.45 52.13 -0.09
CA ALA A 380 -18.41 52.87 -0.91
C ALA A 380 -19.47 53.55 -0.04
N ALA A 381 -19.83 54.80 -0.40
CA ALA A 381 -20.69 55.79 0.29
C ALA A 381 -20.03 56.42 1.54
N ASP A 382 -19.74 57.72 1.64
CA ASP A 382 -20.59 58.86 1.32
C ASP A 382 -19.82 60.08 0.76
N THR A 383 -20.44 60.75 -0.21
CA THR A 383 -20.14 62.15 -0.57
C THR A 383 -21.37 63.01 -0.33
N ALA A 384 -21.29 64.00 0.58
CA ALA A 384 -21.70 65.40 0.38
C ALA A 384 -21.79 66.18 1.70
N GLY A 385 -21.17 67.38 1.78
CA GLY A 385 -21.71 68.46 2.65
C GLY A 385 -20.74 69.35 3.44
N HIS A 386 -20.10 70.30 2.76
CA HIS A 386 -19.78 71.69 3.18
C HIS A 386 -18.81 72.09 4.34
N ARG A 387 -17.71 72.75 3.88
CA ARG A 387 -17.12 74.07 4.25
C ARG A 387 -16.52 74.33 5.66
N SER A 388 -15.19 74.18 5.73
CA SER A 388 -14.09 75.15 6.06
C SER A 388 -14.19 76.16 7.23
N PRO A 389 -13.06 76.72 7.79
CA PRO A 389 -11.62 76.44 7.59
C PRO A 389 -10.73 76.35 8.88
N LYS A 390 -9.51 75.83 8.66
CA LYS A 390 -8.18 75.96 9.34
C LYS A 390 -7.85 77.34 10.01
N PRO A 391 -6.72 77.55 10.75
CA PRO A 391 -5.43 76.80 10.73
C PRO A 391 -4.62 76.63 12.06
N GLU A 392 -3.54 75.83 11.96
CA GLU A 392 -2.14 75.98 12.49
C GLU A 392 -1.91 76.18 14.01
N GLN A 393 -0.92 75.59 14.72
CA GLN A 393 0.51 75.34 14.49
C GLN A 393 1.03 74.42 15.65
N GLU A 394 1.95 73.48 15.43
CA GLU A 394 3.36 73.45 15.96
C GLU A 394 3.48 73.60 17.51
N GLU A 395 4.20 72.83 18.32
CA GLU A 395 5.50 72.15 18.19
C GLU A 395 5.85 71.39 19.52
N ALA A 396 6.82 70.46 19.45
CA ALA A 396 7.85 70.08 20.45
C ALA A 396 7.44 69.48 21.83
N GLU A 397 7.71 68.19 22.10
CA GLU A 397 8.95 67.57 22.65
C GLU A 397 8.99 67.41 24.19
N GLN A 398 9.01 66.14 24.60
CA GLN A 398 9.73 65.46 25.70
C GLN A 398 10.15 66.25 26.96
N HIS A 399 9.87 65.68 28.15
CA HIS A 399 10.89 65.38 29.17
C HIS A 399 10.32 64.51 30.31
N ALA A 400 11.23 63.71 30.87
CA ALA A 400 11.05 62.58 31.78
C ALA A 400 11.14 62.93 33.28
N GLU A 401 11.00 61.88 34.11
CA GLU A 401 11.38 61.68 35.53
C GLU A 401 10.17 61.32 36.42
N GLY A 402 10.17 60.30 37.30
CA GLY A 402 11.17 59.31 37.71
C GLY A 402 10.80 58.70 39.09
N ASN A 403 11.02 57.37 39.22
CA ASN A 403 11.44 56.59 40.41
C ASN A 403 10.58 56.45 41.69
N PRO A 404 10.89 55.48 42.62
CA PRO A 404 11.56 54.16 42.50
C PRO A 404 10.99 53.03 43.42
N CYS A 405 11.44 51.76 43.20
CA CYS A 405 12.10 50.86 44.19
C CYS A 405 11.99 49.35 43.85
N GLU A 406 13.15 48.67 43.86
CA GLU A 406 13.45 47.21 43.81
C GLU A 406 13.24 46.51 45.20
N PRO A 407 13.54 45.20 45.47
CA PRO A 407 14.24 44.16 44.68
C PRO A 407 13.70 42.69 44.76
N GLU A 408 14.42 41.79 44.07
CA GLU A 408 14.62 40.32 44.27
C GLU A 408 14.01 39.35 43.22
N GLN A 409 14.91 38.65 42.52
CA GLN A 409 14.71 37.38 41.78
C GLN A 409 15.09 36.18 42.70
N PRO A 410 14.94 34.89 42.31
CA PRO A 410 14.28 34.28 41.13
C PRO A 410 13.29 33.16 41.51
N ASP A 411 12.43 32.72 40.58
CA ASP A 411 12.13 31.28 40.50
C ASP A 411 11.63 30.86 39.12
N SER A 412 12.10 29.68 38.75
CA SER A 412 12.05 29.04 37.44
C SER A 412 10.67 28.49 37.07
N SER A 413 10.20 28.79 35.86
CA SER A 413 9.51 27.85 34.96
C SER A 413 9.23 28.57 33.64
N GLY A 414 10.03 28.24 32.61
CA GLY A 414 9.76 28.70 31.25
C GLY A 414 8.63 27.86 30.68
N GLU A 415 7.41 28.40 30.70
CA GLU A 415 6.31 27.94 29.85
C GLU A 415 6.65 28.28 28.39
N ALA A 416 6.49 27.28 27.53
CA ALA A 416 6.68 27.41 26.10
C ALA A 416 5.69 28.45 25.54
N GLN A 417 6.22 29.55 25.02
CA GLN A 417 5.47 30.41 24.13
C GLN A 417 5.41 29.71 22.76
N ASP A 418 4.18 29.36 22.37
CA ASP A 418 3.80 29.04 21.00
C ASP A 418 4.27 30.17 20.08
N GLY A 419 5.41 29.94 19.43
CA GLY A 419 5.84 30.71 18.28
C GLY A 419 5.10 30.19 17.07
N GLU A 420 4.08 30.92 16.63
CA GLU A 420 3.48 30.81 15.30
C GLU A 420 4.58 30.57 14.26
N THR A 421 4.56 29.37 13.70
CA THR A 421 5.48 28.98 12.66
C THR A 421 5.05 29.71 11.40
N ARG A 422 5.66 30.87 11.14
CA ARG A 422 5.57 31.53 9.83
C ARG A 422 5.87 30.50 8.75
N SER A 423 4.85 30.18 7.95
CA SER A 423 4.97 29.39 6.73
C SER A 423 6.14 29.93 5.92
N SER A 424 7.15 29.09 5.68
CA SER A 424 8.23 29.43 4.76
C SER A 424 7.64 29.42 3.35
N SER A 425 7.22 30.59 2.85
CA SER A 425 6.68 30.74 1.49
C SER A 425 7.76 30.45 0.45
N GLY A 426 7.83 29.19 0.03
CA GLY A 426 8.56 28.77 -1.16
C GLY A 426 7.88 29.30 -2.41
N ALA A 427 8.60 29.30 -3.54
CA ALA A 427 7.93 29.43 -4.83
C ALA A 427 7.18 28.12 -5.14
N PRO A 428 5.99 28.16 -5.74
CA PRO A 428 5.27 26.96 -6.13
C PRO A 428 6.12 26.04 -7.02
N VAL A 429 6.05 24.75 -6.78
CA VAL A 429 6.82 23.73 -7.50
C VAL A 429 5.96 22.54 -7.88
N CYS A 430 6.42 21.76 -8.85
CA CYS A 430 5.84 20.47 -9.20
C CYS A 430 6.90 19.39 -9.34
N ALA A 431 6.47 18.13 -9.21
CA ALA A 431 7.21 16.95 -9.63
C ALA A 431 6.26 16.04 -10.41
N GLY A 432 6.73 15.40 -11.47
CA GLY A 432 5.86 14.52 -12.24
C GLY A 432 6.60 13.66 -13.24
N GLU A 433 5.94 12.56 -13.61
CA GLU A 433 6.46 11.53 -14.49
C GLU A 433 5.36 10.96 -15.39
N LEU A 434 5.78 10.43 -16.54
CA LEU A 434 4.93 9.59 -17.40
C LEU A 434 5.10 8.13 -16.97
N ARG A 435 3.99 7.49 -16.59
CA ARG A 435 3.98 6.11 -16.07
C ARG A 435 3.29 5.16 -17.03
N ARG A 436 3.73 3.90 -17.02
CA ARG A 436 3.09 2.78 -17.72
C ARG A 436 2.66 1.73 -16.71
N TRP A 437 1.40 1.32 -16.84
CA TRP A 437 0.71 0.41 -15.94
C TRP A 437 0.32 -0.86 -16.69
N THR A 438 0.85 -2.00 -16.28
CA THR A 438 0.55 -3.31 -16.86
C THR A 438 0.30 -4.32 -15.75
N HIS A 439 -0.14 -5.52 -16.13
CA HIS A 439 -0.32 -6.64 -15.20
C HIS A 439 0.91 -6.83 -14.29
N GLY A 440 0.68 -6.90 -12.98
CA GLY A 440 1.73 -7.02 -11.97
C GLY A 440 2.18 -5.71 -11.36
N HIS A 441 1.81 -4.54 -11.93
CA HIS A 441 2.21 -3.24 -11.39
C HIS A 441 1.33 -2.80 -10.21
N TYR A 442 1.91 -2.04 -9.28
CA TYR A 442 1.28 -1.51 -8.06
C TYR A 442 2.10 -0.39 -7.39
N THR A 443 1.51 0.30 -6.42
CA THR A 443 2.23 0.98 -5.33
C THR A 443 1.67 0.56 -3.98
N LEU A 444 2.46 0.77 -2.91
CA LEU A 444 2.09 0.47 -1.53
C LEU A 444 2.27 1.71 -0.67
N VAL A 445 1.49 1.78 0.40
CA VAL A 445 1.70 2.71 1.50
C VAL A 445 2.89 2.21 2.33
N HIS A 446 3.76 3.12 2.74
CA HIS A 446 4.95 2.77 3.53
C HIS A 446 5.37 3.89 4.48
N ASP A 447 5.98 3.55 5.61
CA ASP A 447 6.29 4.48 6.71
C ASP A 447 7.21 5.65 6.31
N THR A 448 8.04 5.47 5.27
CA THR A 448 8.93 6.54 4.77
C THR A 448 8.25 7.44 3.73
N GLN A 449 6.95 7.30 3.50
CA GLN A 449 6.19 8.15 2.60
C GLN A 449 6.00 9.51 3.27
N ALA A 450 6.51 10.56 2.65
CA ALA A 450 6.28 11.92 3.14
C ALA A 450 4.79 12.25 3.03
N THR A 451 4.20 12.74 4.12
CA THR A 451 2.86 13.32 4.11
C THR A 451 2.99 14.83 4.21
N GLU A 452 2.49 15.52 3.19
CA GLU A 452 2.58 16.96 3.00
C GLU A 452 1.38 17.43 2.20
N PHE A 453 1.01 18.70 2.38
CA PHE A 453 -0.02 19.33 1.58
C PHE A 453 0.41 19.36 0.11
N ALA A 454 -0.44 18.85 -0.76
CA ALA A 454 -0.11 18.70 -2.17
C ALA A 454 -1.36 18.49 -3.02
N LEU A 455 -1.33 19.04 -4.24
CA LEU A 455 -2.34 18.78 -5.26
C LEU A 455 -1.84 17.68 -6.21
N ASP A 456 -2.48 16.53 -6.20
CA ASP A 456 -2.22 15.47 -7.18
C ASP A 456 -3.00 15.72 -8.46
N LEU A 457 -2.34 15.50 -9.59
CA LEU A 457 -2.91 15.53 -10.93
C LEU A 457 -2.66 14.17 -11.60
N LEU A 458 -3.73 13.52 -12.03
CA LEU A 458 -3.67 12.25 -12.77
C LEU A 458 -4.38 12.42 -14.11
N PHE A 459 -3.65 12.21 -15.20
CA PHE A 459 -4.22 12.24 -16.56
C PHE A 459 -4.02 10.90 -17.26
N PHE A 460 -5.11 10.17 -17.52
CA PHE A 460 -5.06 8.80 -18.03
C PHE A 460 -5.15 8.72 -19.56
N CYS A 461 -4.40 7.78 -20.14
CA CYS A 461 -4.31 7.55 -21.57
C CYS A 461 -4.38 6.06 -21.92
N GLY A 462 -5.19 5.72 -22.92
CA GLY A 462 -5.25 4.37 -23.48
C GLY A 462 -5.83 3.34 -22.51
N CYS A 463 -6.78 3.75 -21.65
CA CYS A 463 -7.55 2.91 -20.73
C CYS A 463 -8.99 2.63 -21.21
N GLU A 464 -9.27 2.73 -22.52
CA GLU A 464 -10.52 2.27 -23.14
C GLU A 464 -10.98 0.91 -22.58
N ASP A 465 -12.24 0.85 -22.13
CA ASP A 465 -12.88 -0.33 -21.53
C ASP A 465 -12.13 -0.92 -20.31
N TRP A 466 -11.38 -0.12 -19.54
CA TRP A 466 -10.73 -0.59 -18.32
C TRP A 466 -11.76 -0.90 -17.23
N ASP A 467 -11.74 -2.14 -16.73
CA ASP A 467 -12.65 -2.59 -15.68
C ASP A 467 -12.00 -2.36 -14.30
N PRO A 468 -12.68 -1.73 -13.34
CA PRO A 468 -12.17 -1.59 -11.97
C PRO A 468 -11.77 -2.93 -11.32
N GLU A 469 -12.39 -4.06 -11.71
CA GLU A 469 -11.98 -5.40 -11.24
C GLU A 469 -10.55 -5.77 -11.64
N TYR A 470 -9.94 -5.09 -12.61
CA TYR A 470 -8.56 -5.32 -13.02
C TYR A 470 -7.55 -4.73 -12.03
N GLY A 471 -7.98 -3.84 -11.14
CA GLY A 471 -7.09 -2.98 -10.36
C GLY A 471 -6.60 -1.79 -11.17
N GLY A 472 -5.47 -1.19 -10.76
CA GLY A 472 -4.88 -0.02 -11.43
C GLY A 472 -5.55 1.31 -11.11
N PHE A 473 -6.63 1.32 -10.32
CA PHE A 473 -7.20 2.54 -9.76
C PHE A 473 -6.29 3.10 -8.65
N THR A 474 -6.33 4.42 -8.48
CA THR A 474 -5.66 5.10 -7.38
C THR A 474 -6.65 5.26 -6.23
N SER A 475 -6.34 4.71 -5.06
CA SER A 475 -7.14 4.84 -3.84
C SER A 475 -6.44 5.79 -2.86
N TYR A 476 -7.21 6.66 -2.22
CA TYR A 476 -6.81 7.60 -1.18
C TYR A 476 -7.39 7.15 0.14
N ILE A 477 -6.57 7.10 1.19
CA ILE A 477 -6.94 6.58 2.51
C ILE A 477 -6.46 7.52 3.61
N ALA A 478 -7.17 7.51 4.74
CA ALA A 478 -6.74 8.20 5.95
C ALA A 478 -5.56 7.46 6.61
N LYS A 479 -4.63 8.22 7.19
CA LYS A 479 -3.39 7.70 7.77
C LYS A 479 -3.67 6.94 9.06
N GLY A 480 -3.26 5.66 9.07
CA GLY A 480 -3.45 4.78 10.23
C GLY A 480 -4.87 4.22 10.35
N GLU A 481 -5.71 4.42 9.33
CA GLU A 481 -7.09 3.93 9.31
C GLU A 481 -7.32 3.03 8.10
N ASP A 482 -8.35 2.17 8.19
CA ASP A 482 -8.81 1.31 7.08
C ASP A 482 -9.87 2.02 6.20
N GLU A 483 -10.08 3.33 6.39
CA GLU A 483 -11.10 4.11 5.67
C GLU A 483 -10.58 4.58 4.31
N GLU A 484 -11.25 4.13 3.24
CA GLU A 484 -11.06 4.63 1.89
C GLU A 484 -11.86 5.93 1.70
N LEU A 485 -11.14 7.02 1.42
CA LEU A 485 -11.70 8.36 1.25
C LEU A 485 -12.18 8.56 -0.20
N LEU A 486 -11.38 8.12 -1.18
CA LEU A 486 -11.63 8.34 -2.60
C LEU A 486 -10.97 7.27 -3.46
N THR A 487 -11.65 6.85 -4.52
CA THR A 487 -11.08 6.00 -5.58
C THR A 487 -11.17 6.70 -6.93
N VAL A 488 -10.02 6.87 -7.59
CA VAL A 488 -9.89 7.41 -8.95
C VAL A 488 -9.64 6.26 -9.92
N ASN A 489 -10.62 6.00 -10.79
CA ASN A 489 -10.54 4.96 -11.82
C ASN A 489 -9.87 5.49 -13.09
N PRO A 490 -9.08 4.67 -13.81
CA PRO A 490 -8.54 5.07 -15.10
C PRO A 490 -9.66 5.30 -16.12
N GLU A 491 -9.79 6.53 -16.61
CA GLU A 491 -10.77 6.91 -17.66
C GLU A 491 -10.09 7.81 -18.70
N ASP A 492 -10.31 7.51 -19.99
CA ASP A 492 -9.61 8.18 -21.07
C ASP A 492 -9.91 9.67 -21.16
N ASN A 493 -8.86 10.46 -21.37
CA ASN A 493 -8.95 11.91 -21.52
C ASN A 493 -9.59 12.61 -20.30
N CYS A 494 -9.55 11.97 -19.14
CA CYS A 494 -9.99 12.55 -17.88
C CYS A 494 -8.79 13.05 -17.07
N LEU A 495 -8.92 14.26 -16.52
CA LEU A 495 -8.00 14.82 -15.55
C LEU A 495 -8.62 14.72 -14.15
N ALA A 496 -8.02 13.93 -13.27
CA ALA A 496 -8.38 13.93 -11.86
C ALA A 496 -7.45 14.87 -11.09
N LEU A 497 -8.04 15.74 -10.27
CA LEU A 497 -7.33 16.57 -9.31
C LEU A 497 -7.77 16.15 -7.90
N VAL A 498 -6.81 15.92 -7.01
CA VAL A 498 -7.09 15.54 -5.62
C VAL A 498 -6.14 16.28 -4.70
N TYR A 499 -6.68 17.08 -3.78
CA TYR A 499 -5.89 17.74 -2.76
C TYR A 499 -5.68 16.79 -1.58
N ARG A 500 -4.43 16.62 -1.16
CA ARG A 500 -4.06 15.82 0.01
C ARG A 500 -3.55 16.71 1.13
N ASP A 501 -3.94 16.36 2.34
CA ASP A 501 -3.35 16.89 3.56
C ASP A 501 -2.22 15.98 4.10
N LYS A 502 -1.79 16.25 5.35
CA LYS A 502 -0.73 15.48 6.02
C LYS A 502 -1.20 14.13 6.58
N GLU A 503 -2.50 13.86 6.59
CA GLU A 503 -3.10 12.63 7.09
C GLU A 503 -3.70 11.80 5.95
N THR A 504 -3.52 12.22 4.70
CA THR A 504 -3.99 11.49 3.51
C THR A 504 -2.83 10.79 2.81
N MET A 505 -2.98 9.49 2.58
CA MET A 505 -2.07 8.67 1.78
C MET A 505 -2.78 8.14 0.54
N LYS A 506 -2.00 7.65 -0.43
CA LYS A 506 -2.54 7.05 -1.65
C LYS A 506 -1.73 5.87 -2.13
N PHE A 507 -2.38 5.00 -2.88
CA PHE A 507 -1.72 3.91 -3.60
C PHE A 507 -2.44 3.57 -4.91
N VAL A 508 -1.72 2.95 -5.84
CA VAL A 508 -2.29 2.36 -7.05
C VAL A 508 -2.47 0.87 -6.83
N LYS A 509 -3.72 0.40 -6.87
CA LYS A 509 -4.05 -1.00 -6.60
C LYS A 509 -3.41 -1.93 -7.63
N TYR A 510 -2.88 -3.06 -7.16
CA TYR A 510 -2.30 -4.12 -7.99
C TYR A 510 -3.14 -4.50 -9.21
N ILE A 511 -2.50 -4.51 -10.39
CA ILE A 511 -3.15 -4.88 -11.65
C ILE A 511 -3.10 -6.38 -11.86
N ASN A 512 -4.24 -7.04 -11.67
CA ASN A 512 -4.33 -8.50 -11.69
C ASN A 512 -4.49 -9.09 -13.10
N HIS A 513 -4.45 -10.41 -13.19
CA HIS A 513 -4.43 -11.18 -14.44
C HIS A 513 -5.71 -11.03 -15.26
N ARG A 514 -6.83 -10.54 -14.69
CA ARG A 514 -8.04 -10.23 -15.47
C ARG A 514 -7.80 -9.13 -16.49
N SER A 515 -6.87 -8.21 -16.23
CA SER A 515 -6.48 -7.16 -17.18
C SER A 515 -6.06 -7.71 -18.55
N LEU A 516 -5.53 -8.94 -18.60
CA LEU A 516 -5.13 -9.58 -19.87
C LEU A 516 -6.33 -9.93 -20.76
N ALA A 517 -7.56 -9.98 -20.23
CA ALA A 517 -8.76 -10.13 -21.04
C ALA A 517 -8.93 -8.99 -22.05
N ARG A 518 -8.32 -7.82 -21.77
CA ARG A 518 -8.32 -6.66 -22.66
C ARG A 518 -7.59 -6.91 -23.98
N LEU A 519 -6.62 -7.82 -24.01
CA LEU A 519 -5.92 -8.21 -25.24
C LEU A 519 -6.86 -8.79 -26.30
N ASN A 520 -8.05 -9.28 -25.91
CA ASN A 520 -9.07 -9.74 -26.85
C ASN A 520 -9.70 -8.59 -27.67
N LYS A 521 -9.79 -7.39 -27.09
CA LYS A 521 -10.32 -6.19 -27.74
C LYS A 521 -9.22 -5.32 -28.33
N HIS A 522 -8.09 -5.20 -27.62
CA HIS A 522 -6.94 -4.36 -27.98
C HIS A 522 -5.65 -5.19 -27.98
N PRO A 523 -5.34 -5.96 -29.03
CA PRO A 523 -4.25 -6.95 -29.03
C PRO A 523 -2.84 -6.34 -28.88
N ASN A 524 -2.68 -5.04 -29.13
CA ASN A 524 -1.41 -4.33 -29.03
C ASN A 524 -1.25 -3.55 -27.71
N ARG A 525 -2.24 -3.55 -26.81
CA ARG A 525 -2.22 -2.80 -25.55
C ARG A 525 -2.26 -3.73 -24.35
N THR A 526 -1.15 -3.81 -23.61
CA THR A 526 -0.98 -4.67 -22.42
C THR A 526 -1.29 -3.95 -21.10
N GLY A 527 -1.93 -2.79 -21.16
CA GLY A 527 -2.06 -1.88 -20.03
C GLY A 527 -2.52 -0.49 -20.44
N PHE A 528 -2.28 0.52 -19.60
CA PHE A 528 -2.55 1.92 -19.87
C PHE A 528 -1.38 2.81 -19.42
N TRP A 529 -1.47 4.10 -19.72
CA TRP A 529 -0.50 5.10 -19.29
C TRP A 529 -1.18 6.20 -18.49
N ASP A 530 -0.42 6.87 -17.64
CA ASP A 530 -0.85 8.13 -17.07
C ASP A 530 0.30 9.13 -16.97
N PHE A 531 -0.07 10.40 -16.96
CA PHE A 531 0.81 11.47 -16.51
C PHE A 531 0.43 11.77 -15.06
N SER A 532 1.38 11.54 -14.15
CA SER A 532 1.17 11.76 -12.72
C SER A 532 2.04 12.90 -12.26
N PHE A 533 1.39 13.98 -11.83
CA PHE A 533 2.04 15.19 -11.32
C PHE A 533 1.56 15.50 -9.91
N VAL A 534 2.42 16.15 -9.15
CA VAL A 534 2.13 16.67 -7.82
C VAL A 534 2.59 18.12 -7.78
N TYR A 535 1.69 19.02 -7.38
CA TYR A 535 1.94 20.45 -7.24
C TYR A 535 1.94 20.83 -5.76
N TYR A 536 2.78 21.81 -5.44
CA TYR A 536 3.01 22.31 -4.09
C TYR A 536 2.98 23.84 -4.13
N GLU A 537 2.30 24.44 -3.16
CA GLU A 537 2.28 25.90 -2.95
C GLU A 537 3.65 26.49 -2.56
#